data_AF-A0A932T362-F1
#
_entry.id   AF-A0A932T362-F1
#
_cell.length_a   1.000
_cell.length_b   1.000
_cell.length_c   1.000
_cell.angle_alpha   90.00
_cell.angle_beta   90.00
_cell.angle_gamma   90.00
#
_symmetry.space_group_name_H-M   'P 1'
#
loop_
_entity.id
_entity.type
_entity.pdbx_description
1 polymer ?
#
loop_
_entity_poly.entity_id
_entity_poly.type
_entity_poly.pdbx_seq_one_letter_code
_entity_poly.pdbx_strand_id
1 'polypeptide(L)'
;MREKEKIEHWVVYQAVQGAQSGIRSVCKQSEWEAVESRQPGVNKLVQAGITSESEAEKLARGTSGDLKKREPKIRSGFASK
;
A
#
# COMPACT_ATOMS: atom_id res chain seq x y z
N MET A 1 -30.67 -15.31 -14.96
CA MET A 1 -29.73 -14.19 -15.22
C MET A 1 -28.44 -14.53 -14.48
N ARG A 2 -27.31 -14.56 -15.17
CA ARG A 2 -26.04 -15.15 -14.70
C ARG A 2 -25.63 -14.64 -13.32
N GLU A 3 -25.61 -15.56 -12.36
CA GLU A 3 -24.92 -15.44 -11.08
C GLU A 3 -23.45 -15.18 -11.40
N LYS A 4 -23.06 -13.90 -11.41
CA LYS A 4 -21.66 -13.52 -11.41
C LYS A 4 -21.13 -14.02 -10.09
N GLU A 5 -20.43 -15.15 -10.12
CA GLU A 5 -19.28 -15.39 -9.26
C GLU A 5 -18.41 -14.14 -9.36
N LYS A 6 -18.69 -13.14 -8.52
CA LYS A 6 -17.85 -11.97 -8.39
C LYS A 6 -16.61 -12.54 -7.76
N ILE A 7 -15.59 -12.79 -8.57
CA ILE A 7 -14.24 -13.01 -8.09
C ILE A 7 -13.93 -11.74 -7.29
N GLU A 8 -14.15 -11.80 -5.98
CA GLU A 8 -13.96 -10.67 -5.09
C GLU A 8 -12.46 -10.48 -4.95
N HIS A 9 -11.93 -9.60 -5.78
CA HIS A 9 -10.53 -9.23 -5.71
C HIS A 9 -10.29 -8.31 -4.52
N TRP A 10 -9.14 -8.49 -3.89
CA TRP A 10 -8.63 -7.71 -2.80
C TRP A 10 -7.59 -6.73 -3.29
N VAL A 11 -7.54 -5.60 -2.61
CA VAL A 11 -6.69 -4.46 -2.91
C VAL A 11 -5.91 -4.10 -1.67
N VAL A 12 -4.61 -3.90 -1.85
CA VAL A 12 -3.71 -3.33 -0.86
C VAL A 12 -3.42 -1.90 -1.26
N TYR A 13 -3.66 -0.97 -0.36
CA TYR A 13 -3.31 0.42 -0.53
C TYR A 13 -2.57 0.93 0.68
N GLN A 14 -1.78 1.98 0.49
CA GLN A 14 -1.03 2.65 1.53
C GLN A 14 -1.57 4.05 1.69
N ALA A 15 -1.94 4.45 2.89
CA ALA A 15 -2.20 5.86 3.16
C ALA A 15 -0.86 6.61 3.02
N VAL A 16 -0.83 7.66 2.21
CA VAL A 16 0.36 8.50 1.98
C VAL A 16 0.24 9.85 2.68
N GLN A 17 -0.93 10.14 3.25
CA GLN A 17 -1.23 11.40 3.92
C GLN A 17 -1.90 11.16 5.27
N GLY A 18 -1.63 12.03 6.24
CA GLY A 18 -2.23 11.98 7.58
C GLY A 18 -1.51 11.06 8.57
N ALA A 19 -2.15 10.79 9.70
CA ALA A 19 -1.59 10.00 10.80
C ALA A 19 -1.34 8.53 10.44
N GLN A 20 -2.01 8.02 9.40
CA GLN A 20 -1.83 6.67 8.89
C GLN A 20 -0.82 6.62 7.73
N SER A 21 -0.12 7.72 7.44
CA SER A 21 0.88 7.77 6.39
C SER A 21 1.96 6.70 6.58
N GLY A 22 2.09 5.80 5.59
CA GLY A 22 3.00 4.66 5.62
C GLY A 22 2.32 3.35 6.01
N ILE A 23 1.14 3.38 6.63
CA ILE A 23 0.37 2.18 6.98
C ILE A 23 -0.32 1.64 5.73
N ARG A 24 -0.21 0.34 5.51
CA ARG A 24 -0.89 -0.39 4.46
C ARG A 24 -2.17 -1.02 4.99
N SER A 25 -3.24 -0.85 4.25
CA SER A 25 -4.56 -1.40 4.54
C SER A 25 -5.01 -2.27 3.38
N VAL A 26 -5.79 -3.28 3.71
CA VAL A 26 -6.40 -4.20 2.76
C VAL A 26 -7.90 -3.91 2.72
N CYS A 27 -8.46 -3.78 1.53
CA CYS A 27 -9.91 -3.72 1.32
C CYS A 27 -10.30 -4.49 0.05
N LYS A 28 -11.60 -4.69 -0.16
CA LYS A 28 -12.10 -5.30 -1.40
C LYS A 28 -11.98 -4.32 -2.57
N GLN A 29 -11.88 -4.82 -3.80
CA GLN A 29 -11.82 -4.00 -5.01
C GLN A 29 -13.00 -3.02 -5.12
N SER A 30 -14.21 -3.49 -4.82
CA SER A 30 -15.41 -2.64 -4.79
C SER A 30 -15.33 -1.55 -3.72
N GLU A 31 -14.70 -1.84 -2.58
CA GLU A 31 -14.48 -0.84 -1.53
C GLU A 31 -13.40 0.16 -1.93
N TRP A 32 -12.33 -0.30 -2.59
CA TRP A 32 -11.29 0.58 -3.12
C TRP A 32 -11.87 1.61 -4.08
N GLU A 33 -12.75 1.21 -5.00
CA GLU A 33 -13.38 2.14 -5.93
C GLU A 33 -14.18 3.23 -5.19
N ALA A 34 -14.92 2.86 -4.13
CA ALA A 34 -15.61 3.83 -3.28
C ALA A 34 -14.63 4.72 -2.49
N VAL A 35 -13.52 4.17 -2.00
CA VAL A 35 -12.49 4.90 -1.26
C VAL A 35 -11.75 5.89 -2.15
N GLU A 36 -11.31 5.46 -3.33
CA GLU A 36 -10.64 6.28 -4.34
C GLU A 36 -11.57 7.39 -4.84
N SER A 37 -12.85 7.06 -5.08
CA SER A 37 -13.87 8.03 -5.48
C SER A 37 -14.11 9.10 -4.39
N ARG A 38 -14.09 8.70 -3.12
CA ARG A 38 -14.31 9.63 -1.99
C ARG A 38 -13.08 10.49 -1.70
N GLN A 39 -11.88 9.94 -1.82
CA GLN A 39 -10.64 10.61 -1.44
C GLN A 39 -9.49 10.28 -2.41
N PRO A 40 -9.50 10.83 -3.63
CA PRO A 40 -8.42 10.65 -4.57
C PRO A 40 -7.15 11.36 -4.06
N GLY A 41 -6.01 10.67 -4.06
CA GLY A 41 -4.70 11.25 -3.74
C GLY A 41 -4.22 11.12 -2.29
N VAL A 42 -5.06 10.69 -1.34
CA VAL A 42 -4.61 10.41 0.05
C VAL A 42 -4.13 8.98 0.25
N ASN A 43 -4.61 8.08 -0.62
CA ASN A 43 -4.27 6.66 -0.63
C ASN A 43 -3.53 6.34 -1.93
N LYS A 44 -2.42 5.62 -1.81
CA LYS A 44 -1.66 5.09 -2.93
C LYS A 44 -2.00 3.62 -3.11
N LEU A 45 -2.55 3.28 -4.28
CA LEU A 45 -2.73 1.89 -4.66
C LEU A 45 -1.37 1.19 -4.72
N VAL A 46 -1.19 0.15 -3.91
CA VAL A 46 0.03 -0.65 -3.92
C VAL A 46 -0.16 -1.84 -4.85
N GLN A 47 -1.25 -2.60 -4.65
CA GLN A 47 -1.55 -3.77 -5.45
C GLN A 47 -3.06 -4.05 -5.48
N ALA A 48 -3.57 -4.46 -6.63
CA ALA A 48 -4.98 -4.80 -6.84
C ALA A 48 -5.10 -6.20 -7.46
N GLY A 49 -6.32 -6.73 -7.53
CA GLY A 49 -6.59 -7.99 -8.22
C GLY A 49 -6.28 -9.26 -7.42
N ILE A 50 -6.05 -9.17 -6.11
CA ILE A 50 -5.62 -10.30 -5.30
C ILE A 50 -6.81 -11.22 -5.02
N THR A 51 -6.69 -12.52 -5.27
CA THR A 51 -7.83 -13.45 -5.13
C THR A 51 -8.09 -13.92 -3.70
N SER A 52 -7.22 -13.60 -2.74
CA SER A 52 -7.34 -14.03 -1.35
C SER A 52 -6.92 -12.95 -0.36
N GLU A 53 -7.73 -12.73 0.67
CA GLU A 53 -7.45 -11.78 1.76
C GLU A 53 -6.10 -12.04 2.41
N SER A 54 -5.78 -13.31 2.70
CA SER A 54 -4.54 -13.68 3.38
C SER A 54 -3.29 -13.30 2.57
N GLU A 55 -3.35 -13.42 1.23
CA GLU A 55 -2.26 -12.97 0.36
C GLU A 55 -2.17 -11.44 0.35
N ALA A 56 -3.30 -10.76 0.35
CA ALA A 56 -3.34 -9.30 0.47
C ALA A 56 -2.81 -8.81 1.81
N GLU A 57 -3.13 -9.48 2.92
CA GLU A 57 -2.61 -9.14 4.25
C GLU A 57 -1.10 -9.39 4.33
N LYS A 58 -0.60 -10.50 3.78
CA LYS A 58 0.83 -10.76 3.67
C LYS A 58 1.55 -9.67 2.87
N LEU A 59 0.97 -9.19 1.76
CA LEU A 59 1.54 -8.10 0.97
C LEU A 59 1.51 -6.75 1.73
N ALA A 60 0.43 -6.49 2.47
CA ALA A 60 0.31 -5.31 3.31
C ALA A 60 1.35 -5.31 4.44
N ARG A 61 1.54 -6.45 5.13
CA ARG A 61 2.49 -6.60 6.24
C ARG A 61 3.94 -6.76 5.79
N GLY A 62 4.19 -7.56 4.76
CA GLY A 62 5.52 -8.00 4.31
C GLY A 62 6.37 -6.88 3.70
N THR A 63 5.76 -5.86 3.11
CA THR A 63 6.47 -4.69 2.58
C THR A 63 6.31 -3.45 3.48
N SER A 64 5.64 -3.57 4.63
CA SER A 64 5.60 -2.52 5.67
C SER A 64 6.97 -2.28 6.33
N GLY A 65 8.02 -2.93 5.82
CA GLY A 65 9.41 -2.76 6.21
C GLY A 65 10.36 -2.49 5.04
N ASP A 66 9.90 -2.20 3.81
CA ASP A 66 10.80 -1.63 2.80
C ASP A 66 11.03 -0.17 3.17
N LEU A 67 11.96 -0.06 4.12
CA LEU A 67 12.71 1.10 4.49
C LEU A 67 12.87 1.94 3.23
N LYS A 68 12.16 3.07 3.20
CA LYS A 68 12.66 4.26 2.52
C LYS A 68 14.13 4.30 2.92
N LYS A 69 15.03 3.89 2.01
CA LYS A 69 16.46 3.87 2.26
C LYS A 69 16.76 5.29 2.67
N ARG A 70 16.83 5.51 3.98
CA ARG A 70 17.53 6.60 4.61
C ARG A 70 18.94 6.36 4.15
N GLU A 71 19.20 6.94 2.99
CA GLU A 71 20.49 7.01 2.34
C GLU A 71 21.46 7.31 3.47
N PRO A 72 22.40 6.41 3.80
CA PRO A 72 23.42 6.77 4.75
C PRO A 72 24.10 7.96 4.10
N LYS A 73 23.91 9.15 4.66
CA LYS A 73 24.72 10.31 4.36
C LYS A 73 26.12 9.92 4.81
N ILE A 74 26.83 9.20 3.94
CA ILE A 74 28.26 9.01 4.03
C ILE A 74 28.76 10.44 3.99
N ARG A 75 29.08 10.98 5.17
CA ARG A 75 29.89 12.17 5.31
C ARG A 75 31.25 11.78 4.76
N SER A 76 31.36 11.87 3.44
CA SER A 76 32.61 12.01 2.71
C SER A 76 33.41 13.09 3.44
N GLY A 77 34.52 12.66 4.03
CA GLY A 77 35.27 13.44 5.01
C GLY A 77 36.05 14.59 4.41
N PHE A 78 36.68 15.33 5.31
CA PHE A 78 37.96 15.97 5.06
C PHE A 78 38.64 16.18 6.42
N ALA A 79 39.43 15.19 6.84
CA ALA A 79 40.42 15.39 7.88
C ALA A 79 41.63 16.05 7.21
N SER A 80 41.93 17.29 7.59
CA SER A 80 43.18 17.96 7.27
C SER A 80 43.66 18.68 8.51
N LYS A 81 44.68 18.12 9.16
CA LYS A 81 45.76 18.84 9.83
C LYS A 81 46.88 17.90 10.23
#